data_AF-A0A937QHD7-F1
#
_entry.id   AF-A0A937QHD7-F1
#
_cell.length_a   1.000
_cell.length_b   1.000
_cell.length_c   1.000
_cell.angle_alpha   90.00
_cell.angle_beta   90.00
_cell.angle_gamma   90.00
#
_symmetry.space_group_name_H-M   'P 1'
#
loop_
_entity.id
_entity.type
_entity.pdbx_description
1 polymer ?
#
loop_
_entity_poly.entity_id
_entity_poly.type
_entity_poly.pdbx_seq_one_letter_code
_entity_poly.pdbx_strand_id
1 'polypeptide(L)'
;MKSVDLLSENLALFTRIKGLSAKMETLISDGQIEAFLDISTQRKDLQYQLIEFERRYGAILKGRPEKGMEEKILTISFEITDVIRSIQEIDQKIKELILEKRNTLFSDIDNICPG
;
A
#
# COMPACT_ATOMS: atom_id res chain seq x y z
N MET A 1 -7.55 -14.28 20.92
CA MET A 1 -6.48 -13.42 20.36
C MET A 1 -6.72 -12.02 20.90
N LYS A 2 -5.70 -11.34 21.46
CA LYS A 2 -5.89 -10.04 22.10
C LYS A 2 -5.98 -8.93 21.04
N SER A 3 -6.68 -7.84 21.34
CA SER A 3 -6.90 -6.73 20.39
C SER A 3 -5.58 -6.07 19.93
N VAL A 4 -4.56 -6.07 20.78
CA VAL A 4 -3.22 -5.54 20.48
C VAL A 4 -2.46 -6.44 19.50
N ASP A 5 -2.57 -7.76 19.63
CA ASP A 5 -1.92 -8.72 18.73
C ASP A 5 -2.47 -8.55 17.30
N LEU A 6 -3.79 -8.41 17.19
CA LEU A 6 -4.48 -8.14 15.93
C LEU A 6 -4.05 -6.81 15.29
N LEU A 7 -3.98 -5.73 16.06
CA LEU A 7 -3.51 -4.44 15.53
C LEU A 7 -2.05 -4.52 15.08
N SER A 8 -1.22 -5.28 15.78
CA SER A 8 0.19 -5.48 15.42
C SER A 8 0.32 -6.28 14.12
N GLU A 9 -0.49 -7.33 13.93
CA GLU A 9 -0.58 -8.06 12.65
C GLU A 9 -1.03 -7.16 11.51
N ASN A 10 -2.02 -6.30 11.77
CA ASN A 10 -2.51 -5.34 10.78
C ASN A 10 -1.41 -4.34 10.37
N LEU A 11 -0.69 -3.77 11.35
CA LEU A 11 0.45 -2.90 11.10
C LEU A 11 1.54 -3.58 10.27
N ALA A 12 1.83 -4.86 10.54
CA ALA A 12 2.81 -5.62 9.77
C ALA A 12 2.39 -5.78 8.30
N LEU A 13 1.10 -6.03 8.04
CA LEU A 13 0.56 -6.09 6.67
C LEU A 13 0.67 -4.74 5.95
N PHE A 14 0.26 -3.64 6.59
CA PHE A 14 0.43 -2.30 6.02
C PHE A 14 1.89 -1.95 5.74
N THR A 15 2.80 -2.30 6.66
CA THR A 15 4.24 -2.09 6.48
C THR A 15 4.77 -2.85 5.29
N ARG A 16 4.31 -4.10 5.08
CA ARG A 16 4.67 -4.89 3.90
C ARG A 16 4.14 -4.27 2.60
N ILE A 17 2.91 -3.77 2.60
CA ILE A 17 2.36 -3.04 1.44
C ILE A 17 3.18 -1.79 1.14
N LYS A 18 3.54 -1.01 2.16
CA LYS A 18 4.43 0.15 2.00
C LYS A 18 5.76 -0.24 1.35
N GLY A 19 6.37 -1.35 1.78
CA GLY A 19 7.58 -1.88 1.17
C GLY A 19 7.40 -2.24 -0.32
N LEU A 20 6.27 -2.86 -0.68
CA LEU A 20 5.96 -3.15 -2.08
C LEU A 20 5.70 -1.86 -2.88
N SER A 21 4.98 -0.88 -2.34
CA SER A 21 4.76 0.42 -2.98
C SER A 21 6.10 1.13 -3.26
N ALA A 22 7.01 1.18 -2.29
CA ALA A 22 8.33 1.78 -2.51
C ALA A 22 9.12 1.04 -3.59
N LYS A 23 9.08 -0.30 -3.61
CA LYS A 23 9.71 -1.08 -4.67
C LYS A 23 9.08 -0.82 -6.04
N MET A 24 7.75 -0.69 -6.11
CA MET A 24 7.04 -0.34 -7.35
C MET A 24 7.46 1.03 -7.86
N GLU A 25 7.62 2.03 -6.99
CA GLU A 25 8.14 3.37 -7.35
C GLU A 25 9.54 3.29 -7.98
N THR A 26 10.44 2.50 -7.40
CA THR A 26 11.77 2.27 -7.99
C THR A 26 11.67 1.60 -9.36
N LEU A 27 10.91 0.52 -9.47
CA LEU A 27 10.78 -0.25 -10.73
C LEU A 27 10.18 0.57 -11.86
N ILE A 28 9.16 1.39 -11.59
CA ILE A 28 8.57 2.24 -12.61
C ILE A 28 9.57 3.33 -13.04
N SER A 29 10.31 3.92 -12.10
CA SER A 29 11.34 4.93 -12.37
C SER A 29 12.43 4.35 -13.28
N ASP A 30 12.90 3.13 -12.97
CA ASP A 30 13.91 2.39 -13.75
C ASP A 30 13.39 1.84 -15.08
N GLY A 31 12.09 1.99 -15.38
CA GLY A 31 11.48 1.50 -16.62
C GLY A 31 11.27 -0.02 -16.66
N GLN A 32 11.39 -0.70 -15.53
CA GLN A 32 11.21 -2.15 -15.40
C GLN A 32 9.72 -2.51 -15.28
N ILE A 33 8.97 -2.34 -16.37
CA ILE A 33 7.50 -2.47 -16.39
C ILE A 33 7.03 -3.88 -16.02
N GLU A 34 7.68 -4.93 -16.52
CA GLU A 34 7.30 -6.32 -16.21
C GLU A 34 7.44 -6.63 -14.72
N ALA A 35 8.60 -6.30 -14.14
CA ALA A 35 8.84 -6.47 -12.71
C ALA A 35 7.88 -5.61 -11.86
N PHE A 36 7.53 -4.41 -12.33
CA PHE A 36 6.51 -3.57 -11.69
C PHE A 36 5.15 -4.28 -11.65
N LEU A 37 4.71 -4.90 -12.77
CA LEU A 37 3.45 -5.63 -12.85
C LEU A 37 3.42 -6.86 -11.93
N ASP A 38 4.53 -7.60 -11.85
CA ASP A 38 4.65 -8.74 -10.94
C ASP A 38 4.50 -8.32 -9.47
N ILE A 39 5.18 -7.24 -9.06
CA ILE A 39 5.08 -6.71 -7.70
C ILE A 39 3.67 -6.15 -7.43
N SER A 40 3.03 -5.53 -8.43
CA SER A 40 1.67 -5.01 -8.30
C SER A 40 0.66 -6.12 -7.97
N THR A 41 0.87 -7.31 -8.52
CA THR A 41 0.04 -8.50 -8.23
C THR A 41 0.22 -8.94 -6.79
N GLN A 42 1.47 -9.06 -6.32
CA GLN A 42 1.76 -9.39 -4.91
C GLN A 42 1.14 -8.38 -3.93
N ARG A 43 1.17 -7.09 -4.30
CA ARG A 43 0.56 -6.03 -3.50
C ARG A 43 -0.96 -6.16 -3.44
N LYS A 44 -1.60 -6.50 -4.56
CA LYS A 44 -3.04 -6.76 -4.63
C LYS A 44 -3.46 -7.93 -3.74
N ASP A 45 -2.66 -9.00 -3.71
CA ASP A 45 -2.92 -10.14 -2.83
C ASP A 45 -2.86 -9.76 -1.34
N LEU A 46 -1.92 -8.89 -0.95
CA LEU A 46 -1.86 -8.35 0.41
C LEU A 46 -3.04 -7.43 0.74
N GLN A 47 -3.53 -6.65 -0.22
CA GLN A 47 -4.75 -5.85 -0.04
C GLN A 47 -5.97 -6.74 0.19
N TYR A 48 -6.10 -7.85 -0.52
CA TYR A 48 -7.17 -8.82 -0.25
C TYR A 48 -7.06 -9.42 1.16
N GLN A 49 -5.84 -9.75 1.61
CA GLN A 49 -5.62 -10.21 2.98
C GLN A 49 -6.01 -9.16 4.01
N LEU A 50 -5.71 -7.88 3.78
CA LEU A 50 -6.13 -6.78 4.66
C LEU A 50 -7.65 -6.65 4.73
N ILE A 51 -8.35 -6.70 3.59
CA ILE A 51 -9.83 -6.61 3.56
C ILE A 51 -10.46 -7.76 4.35
N GLU A 52 -9.94 -8.98 4.16
CA GLU A 52 -10.39 -10.15 4.92
C GLU A 52 -10.04 -10.04 6.40
N PHE A 53 -8.90 -9.46 6.74
CA PHE A 53 -8.49 -9.17 8.11
C PHE A 53 -9.43 -8.16 8.77
N GLU A 54 -9.73 -7.04 8.11
CA GLU A 54 -10.66 -6.00 8.59
C GLU A 54 -12.07 -6.57 8.81
N ARG A 55 -12.56 -7.42 7.92
CA ARG A 55 -13.84 -8.13 8.09
C ARG A 55 -13.88 -8.98 9.35
N ARG A 56 -12.80 -9.72 9.62
CA ARG A 56 -12.66 -10.54 10.85
C ARG A 56 -12.51 -9.66 12.09
N TYR A 57 -11.79 -8.57 11.97
CA TYR A 57 -11.50 -7.63 13.06
C TYR A 57 -12.72 -6.82 13.50
N GLY A 58 -13.54 -6.35 12.55
CA GLY A 58 -14.79 -5.63 12.83
C GLY A 58 -15.81 -6.47 13.61
N ALA A 59 -15.71 -7.80 13.57
CA ALA A 59 -16.50 -8.69 14.40
C ALA A 59 -15.96 -8.81 15.84
N ILE A 60 -14.64 -8.69 16.03
CA ILE A 60 -13.96 -8.85 17.32
C ILE A 60 -13.99 -7.56 18.15
N LEU A 61 -13.87 -6.39 17.51
CA LEU A 61 -13.94 -5.08 18.18
C LEU A 61 -15.32 -4.70 18.73
N LYS A 62 -16.37 -5.47 18.45
CA LYS A 62 -17.65 -5.35 19.15
C LYS A 62 -17.57 -5.82 20.62
N GLY A 63 -16.45 -6.42 21.03
CA GLY A 63 -16.12 -6.69 22.43
C GLY A 63 -15.62 -5.44 23.17
N ARG A 64 -15.74 -5.43 24.50
CA ARG A 64 -15.17 -4.34 25.33
C ARG A 64 -13.66 -4.25 25.12
N PRO A 65 -13.08 -3.03 24.99
CA PRO A 65 -11.64 -2.85 24.98
C PRO A 65 -11.01 -3.45 26.24
N GLU A 66 -9.86 -4.10 26.08
CA GLU A 66 -9.09 -4.63 27.20
C GLU A 66 -8.66 -3.46 28.11
N LYS A 67 -9.17 -3.44 29.35
CA LYS A 67 -8.81 -2.42 30.35
C LYS A 67 -7.29 -2.33 30.51
N GLY A 68 -6.73 -1.13 30.36
CA GLY A 68 -5.31 -0.85 30.56
C GLY A 68 -4.45 -1.03 29.31
N MET A 69 -5.04 -1.27 28.14
CA MET A 69 -4.35 -1.36 26.85
C MET A 69 -4.69 -0.21 25.89
N GLU A 70 -5.47 0.78 26.35
CA GLU A 70 -5.98 1.88 25.53
C GLU A 70 -4.85 2.68 24.87
N GLU A 71 -3.78 2.97 25.62
CA GLU A 71 -2.63 3.71 25.10
C GLU A 71 -1.91 2.94 23.99
N LYS A 72 -1.67 1.63 24.17
CA LYS A 72 -1.02 0.79 23.14
C LYS A 72 -1.88 0.68 21.89
N ILE A 73 -3.19 0.54 22.05
CA ILE A 73 -4.14 0.50 20.93
C ILE A 73 -4.08 1.82 20.15
N LEU A 74 -4.08 2.95 20.84
CA LEU A 74 -3.94 4.28 20.22
C LEU A 74 -2.61 4.40 19.48
N THR A 75 -1.48 4.04 20.10
CA THR A 75 -0.16 4.09 19.47
C THR A 75 -0.12 3.30 18.17
N ILE A 76 -0.53 2.03 18.18
CA ILE A 76 -0.51 1.19 16.97
C ILE A 76 -1.47 1.74 15.90
N SER A 77 -2.61 2.29 16.31
CA SER A 77 -3.57 2.90 15.37
C SER A 77 -3.00 4.15 14.69
N PHE A 78 -2.24 4.98 15.42
CA PHE A 78 -1.50 6.10 14.84
C PHE A 78 -0.44 5.63 13.86
N GLU A 79 0.35 4.61 14.22
CA GLU A 79 1.36 4.03 13.34
C GLU A 79 0.75 3.47 12.05
N ILE A 80 -0.38 2.77 12.14
CA ILE A 80 -1.13 2.29 10.95
C ILE A 80 -1.53 3.46 10.07
N THR A 81 -2.07 4.54 10.67
CA THR A 81 -2.51 5.74 9.93
C THR A 81 -1.36 6.40 9.19
N ASP A 82 -0.18 6.50 9.84
CA ASP A 82 1.01 7.08 9.22
C ASP A 82 1.56 6.20 8.09
N VAL A 83 1.51 4.88 8.23
CA VAL A 83 1.89 3.96 7.15
C VAL A 83 0.94 4.08 5.97
N ILE A 84 -0.38 4.19 6.21
CA ILE A 84 -1.38 4.40 5.15
C ILE A 84 -1.12 5.70 4.40
N ARG A 85 -0.87 6.81 5.11
CA ARG A 85 -0.53 8.10 4.47
C ARG A 85 0.70 7.96 3.57
N SER A 86 1.74 7.31 4.07
CA SER A 86 2.96 7.06 3.30
C SER A 86 2.73 6.19 2.06
N ILE A 87 1.84 5.19 2.12
CA ILE A 87 1.44 4.39 0.95
C ILE A 87 0.75 5.28 -0.09
N GLN A 88 -0.19 6.12 0.34
CA GLN A 88 -0.93 7.02 -0.56
C GLN A 88 -0.02 8.02 -1.27
N GLU A 89 0.96 8.57 -0.56
CA GLU A 89 1.97 9.45 -1.14
C GLU A 89 2.81 8.73 -2.22
N ILE A 90 3.26 7.51 -1.94
CA ILE A 90 4.03 6.71 -2.91
C ILE A 90 3.15 6.36 -4.12
N ASP A 91 1.89 6.00 -3.92
CA ASP A 91 0.96 5.68 -5.01
C ASP A 91 0.71 6.86 -5.93
N GLN A 92 0.60 8.06 -5.35
CA GLN A 92 0.47 9.29 -6.12
C GLN A 92 1.71 9.54 -6.99
N LYS A 93 2.91 9.34 -6.45
CA LYS A 93 4.16 9.45 -7.24
C LYS A 93 4.23 8.40 -8.35
N ILE A 94 3.88 7.15 -8.08
CA ILE A 94 3.83 6.09 -9.11
C ILE A 94 2.89 6.52 -10.24
N LYS A 95 1.71 7.05 -9.91
CA LYS A 95 0.75 7.53 -10.91
C LYS A 95 1.33 8.67 -11.75
N GLU A 96 2.00 9.64 -11.13
CA GLU A 96 2.67 10.73 -11.83
C GLU A 96 3.75 10.22 -12.79
N LEU A 97 4.61 9.30 -12.34
CA LEU A 97 5.65 8.68 -13.17
C LEU A 97 5.07 7.91 -14.36
N ILE A 98 3.98 7.17 -14.18
CA ILE A 98 3.29 6.47 -15.27
C ILE A 98 2.76 7.46 -16.30
N LEU A 99 2.13 8.55 -15.85
CA LEU A 99 1.60 9.58 -16.75
C LEU A 99 2.69 10.29 -17.53
N GLU A 100 3.81 10.61 -16.88
CA GLU A 100 4.97 11.22 -17.51
C GLU A 100 5.57 10.32 -18.60
N LYS A 101 5.83 9.05 -18.26
CA LYS A 101 6.36 8.06 -19.22
C LYS A 101 5.43 7.83 -20.39
N ARG A 102 4.11 7.77 -20.13
CA ARG A 102 3.09 7.67 -21.18
C ARG A 102 3.13 8.87 -22.13
N ASN A 103 3.19 10.09 -21.59
CA ASN A 103 3.22 11.31 -22.40
C ASN A 103 4.50 11.39 -23.25
N THR A 104 5.64 11.00 -22.68
CA THR A 104 6.92 10.91 -23.39
C THR A 104 6.82 9.92 -24.55
N LEU A 105 6.30 8.72 -24.30
CA LEU A 105 6.11 7.70 -25.35
C LEU A 105 5.20 8.17 -26.49
N PHE A 106 4.10 8.86 -26.19
CA PHE A 106 3.23 9.41 -27.23
C PHE A 106 3.93 10.49 -28.04
N SER A 107 4.67 11.39 -27.39
CA SER A 107 5.48 12.39 -28.09
C SER A 107 6.52 11.76 -29.00
N ASP A 108 7.16 10.66 -28.57
CA ASP A 108 8.13 9.94 -29.38
C ASP A 108 7.48 9.29 -30.60
N ILE A 109 6.28 8.70 -30.44
CA ILE A 109 5.50 8.14 -31.55
C ILE A 109 5.14 9.23 -32.58
N ASP A 110 4.64 10.37 -32.12
CA ASP A 110 4.27 11.48 -33.02
C ASP A 110 5.48 12.04 -33.79
N ASN A 111 6.67 12.04 -33.16
CA ASN A 111 7.92 12.44 -33.81
C ASN A 111 8.42 11.40 -34.84
N ILE A 112 8.17 10.11 -34.62
CA ILE A 112 8.60 9.02 -35.51
C ILE A 112 7.64 8.84 -36.70
N CYS A 113 6.35 9.07 -36.48
CA CYS A 113 5.30 9.01 -37.49
C CYS A 113 4.71 10.42 -37.74
N PRO A 114 5.47 11.35 -38.35
CA PRO A 114 4.92 12.63 -38.72
C PRO A 114 3.81 12.40 -39.75
N GLY A 115 2.60 12.85 -39.42
CA GLY A 115 1.46 12.88 -40.34
C GLY A 115 1.70 13.78 -41.56
#